data_AF-A0A662UER4-F1
#
_entry.id   AF-A0A662UER4-F1
#
_cell.length_a   1.000
_cell.length_b   1.000
_cell.length_c   1.000
_cell.angle_alpha   90.00
_cell.angle_beta   90.00
_cell.angle_gamma   90.00
#
_symmetry.space_group_name_H-M   'P 1'
#
loop_
_entity.id
_entity.type
_entity.pdbx_description
1 polymer ?
#
loop_
_entity_poly.entity_id
_entity_poly.type
_entity_poly.pdbx_seq_one_letter_code
_entity_poly.pdbx_strand_id
1 'polypeptide(L)'
;MKVSLSWIVLLALAAALTLSTDAGSSGYVAAFYYVWYGDGGRHWNDSACNTVVDTPVVGFYSSMNRSVVEWQLRLMKDIGIDVVIVSWWGPGSYEDNATKLVFEVAREVGIKAAIMVEPWLGNDPSLYNETWWKQVLDYIWNTYAVPHADVYFSWYGKPLLAAFNPIGYQYRPVDERFSTRIVGHMSYVDWLYWSVPPRTSSNGVVSVMPRYDDYYLYLSGARDKYYRYDPHLTEGLYKDQWSYVLQNKDMVRMVIITTWNEYHERTMIEPHWDATAGVDPYHLYHLTKEFVESYRASTIIASIITVTTRSILAGAAESF
;
A
#
# COMPACT_ATOMS: atom_id res chain seq x y z
N MET A 1 -53.56 3.59 -36.74
CA MET A 1 -52.92 3.73 -35.42
C MET A 1 -51.42 3.67 -35.59
N LYS A 2 -50.74 4.83 -35.54
CA LYS A 2 -49.28 4.95 -35.58
C LYS A 2 -48.81 5.08 -34.14
N VAL A 3 -48.14 4.06 -33.61
CA VAL A 3 -47.46 4.15 -32.31
C VAL A 3 -46.26 5.06 -32.52
N SER A 4 -46.22 6.23 -31.86
CA SER A 4 -45.14 7.19 -32.04
C SER A 4 -43.87 6.68 -31.38
N LEU A 5 -42.74 6.82 -32.08
CA LEU A 5 -41.37 6.48 -31.64
C LEU A 5 -40.89 7.26 -30.39
N SER A 6 -41.77 8.07 -29.77
CA SER A 6 -41.43 9.06 -28.77
C SER A 6 -41.18 8.50 -27.36
N TRP A 7 -41.58 7.24 -27.10
CA TRP A 7 -41.43 6.62 -25.77
C TRP A 7 -40.18 5.75 -25.61
N ILE A 8 -39.61 5.24 -26.71
CA ILE A 8 -38.43 4.37 -26.66
C ILE A 8 -37.14 5.18 -26.46
N VAL A 9 -37.11 6.45 -26.91
CA VAL A 9 -35.96 7.34 -26.70
C VAL A 9 -35.88 7.86 -25.26
N LEU A 10 -37.01 8.02 -24.56
CA LEU A 10 -37.04 8.47 -23.16
C LEU A 10 -36.58 7.39 -22.17
N LEU A 11 -36.84 6.11 -22.46
CA LEU A 11 -36.32 4.99 -21.66
C LEU A 11 -34.84 4.68 -21.96
N ALA A 12 -34.38 4.94 -23.19
CA ALA A 12 -32.96 4.80 -23.54
C ALA A 12 -32.08 5.94 -22.98
N LEU A 13 -32.63 7.15 -22.77
CA LEU A 13 -31.90 8.23 -22.08
C LEU A 13 -31.86 8.05 -20.55
N ALA A 14 -32.85 7.40 -19.94
CA ALA A 14 -32.82 7.10 -18.51
C ALA A 14 -31.82 5.98 -18.15
N ALA A 15 -31.52 5.08 -19.09
CA ALA A 15 -30.55 4.00 -18.91
C ALA A 15 -29.08 4.40 -19.18
N ALA A 16 -28.84 5.60 -19.75
CA ALA A 16 -27.50 6.10 -20.07
C ALA A 16 -26.94 7.11 -19.05
N LEU A 17 -27.63 7.32 -17.93
CA LEU A 17 -27.22 8.22 -16.85
C LEU A 17 -27.12 7.53 -15.49
N THR A 18 -26.73 6.25 -15.45
CA THR A 18 -25.86 5.79 -14.36
C THR A 18 -24.43 6.18 -14.73
N LEU A 19 -24.17 7.49 -14.80
CA LEU A 19 -22.84 7.99 -14.49
C LEU A 19 -22.58 7.48 -13.08
N SER A 20 -21.77 6.44 -12.96
CA SER A 20 -21.21 5.98 -11.71
C SER A 20 -20.81 7.22 -10.93
N THR A 21 -21.49 7.46 -9.82
CA THR A 21 -21.12 8.49 -8.86
C THR A 21 -19.83 8.04 -8.18
N ASP A 22 -18.74 7.97 -8.95
CA ASP A 22 -17.38 7.85 -8.42
C ASP A 22 -16.75 9.23 -8.21
N ALA A 23 -17.56 10.29 -8.36
CA ALA A 23 -17.28 11.60 -7.80
C ALA A 23 -17.46 11.54 -6.27
N GLY A 24 -16.59 10.83 -5.55
CA GLY A 24 -16.67 10.84 -4.09
C GLY A 24 -15.75 9.95 -3.26
N SER A 25 -15.13 8.88 -3.78
CA SER A 25 -14.15 8.15 -2.96
C SER A 25 -12.75 8.72 -3.18
N SER A 26 -12.21 9.44 -2.18
CA SER A 26 -10.77 9.66 -2.10
C SER A 26 -10.04 8.32 -2.31
N GLY A 27 -9.01 8.27 -3.16
CA GLY A 27 -8.26 7.04 -3.41
C GLY A 27 -7.71 6.44 -2.12
N TYR A 28 -7.29 5.19 -2.16
CA TYR A 28 -6.82 4.48 -0.96
C TYR A 28 -5.46 5.01 -0.51
N VAL A 29 -5.18 4.91 0.78
CA VAL A 29 -3.82 5.02 1.33
C VAL A 29 -3.44 3.66 1.88
N ALA A 30 -2.34 3.10 1.41
CA ALA A 30 -1.81 1.82 1.85
C ALA A 30 -0.40 2.01 2.42
N ALA A 31 0.10 1.01 3.14
CA ALA A 31 1.51 0.94 3.53
C ALA A 31 2.04 -0.48 3.36
N PHE A 32 3.28 -0.62 2.87
CA PHE A 32 4.00 -1.88 2.97
C PHE A 32 4.35 -2.15 4.43
N TYR A 33 4.16 -3.39 4.87
CA TYR A 33 4.28 -3.79 6.27
C TYR A 33 5.07 -5.10 6.40
N TYR A 34 6.14 -5.06 7.19
CA TYR A 34 7.09 -6.14 7.36
C TYR A 34 6.92 -6.82 8.71
N VAL A 35 6.70 -8.14 8.67
CA VAL A 35 6.32 -8.96 9.83
C VAL A 35 7.39 -10.01 10.16
N TRP A 36 8.65 -9.70 9.88
CA TRP A 36 9.79 -10.62 10.08
C TRP A 36 10.53 -10.43 11.41
N TYR A 37 10.27 -9.33 12.13
CA TYR A 37 10.95 -8.99 13.38
C TYR A 37 10.56 -9.98 14.46
N GLY A 38 11.47 -10.47 15.30
CA GLY A 38 11.16 -11.55 16.22
C GLY A 38 12.00 -11.58 17.49
N ASP A 39 11.60 -12.48 18.39
CA ASP A 39 12.31 -12.77 19.63
C ASP A 39 13.73 -13.27 19.36
N GLY A 40 14.61 -13.12 20.36
CA GLY A 40 16.03 -13.46 20.21
C GLY A 40 16.80 -12.51 19.29
N GLY A 41 16.22 -11.36 18.95
CA GLY A 41 16.84 -10.36 18.09
C GLY A 41 16.66 -10.64 16.59
N ARG A 42 15.73 -11.52 16.20
CA ARG A 42 15.45 -11.81 14.79
C ARG A 42 15.15 -10.51 14.03
N HIS A 43 15.91 -10.24 12.97
CA HIS A 43 15.90 -8.99 12.21
C HIS A 43 16.22 -7.71 13.01
N TRP A 44 16.81 -7.85 14.20
CA TRP A 44 17.32 -6.74 15.01
C TRP A 44 18.82 -6.93 15.23
N ASN A 45 19.63 -6.62 14.22
CA ASN A 45 21.08 -6.78 14.24
C ASN A 45 21.56 -8.22 14.51
N ASP A 46 20.76 -9.24 14.18
CA ASP A 46 21.13 -10.67 14.26
C ASP A 46 22.05 -11.14 13.12
N SER A 47 22.19 -10.32 12.06
CA SER A 47 23.13 -10.55 10.98
C SER A 47 23.52 -9.24 10.30
N ALA A 48 24.58 -9.26 9.48
CA ALA A 48 24.97 -8.11 8.66
C ALA A 48 23.80 -7.62 7.77
N CYS A 49 23.00 -8.55 7.24
CA CYS A 49 21.85 -8.26 6.39
C CYS A 49 20.67 -7.62 7.11
N ASN A 50 20.68 -7.60 8.45
CA ASN A 50 19.62 -7.09 9.30
C ASN A 50 20.11 -5.93 10.19
N THR A 51 21.05 -5.14 9.66
CA THR A 51 21.62 -4.01 10.39
C THR A 51 20.58 -2.91 10.50
N VAL A 52 20.28 -2.51 11.73
CA VAL A 52 19.32 -1.46 12.08
C VAL A 52 19.98 -0.47 13.04
N VAL A 53 19.82 0.82 12.76
CA VAL A 53 20.33 1.93 13.59
C VAL A 53 19.26 2.70 14.33
N ASP A 54 18.04 2.74 13.79
CA ASP A 54 16.90 3.42 14.41
C ASP A 54 16.18 2.47 15.39
N THR A 55 15.52 3.02 16.41
CA THR A 55 14.88 2.19 17.46
C THR A 55 13.37 2.49 17.53
N PRO A 56 12.46 1.52 17.31
CA PRO A 56 11.03 1.74 17.51
C PRO A 56 10.74 2.29 18.90
N VAL A 57 9.74 3.16 19.06
CA VAL A 57 9.41 3.74 20.38
C VAL A 57 9.01 2.70 21.43
N VAL A 58 8.53 1.54 20.99
CA VAL A 58 8.18 0.38 21.84
C VAL A 58 9.36 -0.58 22.06
N GLY A 59 10.55 -0.24 21.56
CA GLY A 59 11.73 -1.10 21.55
C GLY A 59 11.70 -2.16 20.45
N PHE A 60 12.78 -2.94 20.34
CA PHE A 60 12.87 -4.06 19.41
C PHE A 60 11.86 -5.15 19.78
N TYR A 61 10.90 -5.35 18.87
CA TYR A 61 9.71 -6.16 19.12
C TYR A 61 9.70 -7.47 18.32
N SER A 62 8.76 -8.35 18.66
CA SER A 62 8.41 -9.55 17.89
C SER A 62 7.12 -9.29 17.12
N SER A 63 7.08 -9.63 15.84
CA SER A 63 5.90 -9.52 14.96
C SER A 63 4.84 -10.59 15.28
N MET A 64 5.20 -11.55 16.15
CA MET A 64 4.27 -12.49 16.78
C MET A 64 3.67 -11.95 18.10
N ASN A 65 4.07 -10.75 18.54
CA ASN A 65 3.47 -10.11 19.71
C ASN A 65 2.18 -9.39 19.32
N ARG A 66 1.03 -9.96 19.70
CA ARG A 66 -0.31 -9.43 19.40
C ARG A 66 -0.47 -7.97 19.80
N SER A 67 0.00 -7.57 20.98
CA SER A 67 -0.16 -6.20 21.46
C SER A 67 0.62 -5.18 20.61
N VAL A 68 1.77 -5.58 20.07
CA VAL A 68 2.56 -4.75 19.15
C VAL A 68 1.85 -4.63 17.81
N VAL A 69 1.37 -5.75 17.25
CA VAL A 69 0.59 -5.74 16.00
C VAL A 69 -0.66 -4.86 16.14
N GLU A 70 -1.40 -5.01 17.24
CA GLU A 70 -2.57 -4.17 17.52
C GLU A 70 -2.21 -2.69 17.62
N TRP A 71 -1.14 -2.35 18.34
CA TRP A 71 -0.64 -0.99 18.44
C TRP A 71 -0.28 -0.40 17.06
N GLN A 72 0.47 -1.14 16.24
CA GLN A 72 0.84 -0.72 14.88
C GLN A 72 -0.38 -0.49 13.99
N LEU A 73 -1.30 -1.46 13.93
CA LEU A 73 -2.50 -1.37 13.08
C LEU A 73 -3.43 -0.23 13.54
N ARG A 74 -3.54 0.03 14.86
CA ARG A 74 -4.31 1.17 15.38
C ARG A 74 -3.68 2.50 15.00
N LEU A 75 -2.35 2.62 15.09
CA LEU A 75 -1.65 3.83 14.67
C LEU A 75 -1.81 4.10 13.17
N MET A 76 -1.64 3.07 12.33
CA MET A 76 -1.88 3.18 10.89
C MET A 76 -3.30 3.66 10.59
N LYS A 77 -4.29 3.07 11.27
CA LYS A 77 -5.70 3.45 11.11
C LYS A 77 -5.96 4.91 11.52
N ASP A 78 -5.35 5.37 12.62
CA ASP A 78 -5.51 6.74 13.13
C ASP A 78 -5.04 7.80 12.12
N ILE A 79 -3.98 7.51 11.36
CA ILE A 79 -3.44 8.43 10.34
C ILE A 79 -4.07 8.25 8.96
N GLY A 80 -5.13 7.44 8.86
CA GLY A 80 -5.89 7.27 7.62
C GLY A 80 -5.28 6.32 6.60
N ILE A 81 -4.40 5.39 7.03
CA ILE A 81 -4.03 4.22 6.22
C ILE A 81 -5.22 3.26 6.20
N ASP A 82 -5.69 2.94 5.00
CA ASP A 82 -6.82 2.04 4.75
C ASP A 82 -6.39 0.57 4.67
N VAL A 83 -5.18 0.33 4.14
CA VAL A 83 -4.70 -1.01 3.77
C VAL A 83 -3.26 -1.23 4.22
N VAL A 84 -3.00 -2.37 4.87
CA VAL A 84 -1.64 -2.89 5.03
C VAL A 84 -1.33 -3.92 3.95
N ILE A 85 -0.19 -3.80 3.31
CA ILE A 85 0.29 -4.77 2.32
C ILE A 85 1.44 -5.54 2.98
N VAL A 86 1.15 -6.75 3.43
CA VAL A 86 2.05 -7.55 4.26
C VAL A 86 3.08 -8.28 3.41
N SER A 87 4.37 -8.07 3.68
CA SER A 87 5.48 -8.85 3.12
C SER A 87 5.41 -10.30 3.62
N TRP A 88 5.28 -11.27 2.71
CA TRP A 88 4.97 -12.66 3.02
C TRP A 88 5.92 -13.65 2.32
N TRP A 89 6.59 -14.49 3.12
CA TRP A 89 7.72 -15.33 2.71
C TRP A 89 7.37 -16.83 2.55
N GLY A 90 6.12 -17.15 2.22
CA GLY A 90 5.72 -18.51 1.85
C GLY A 90 5.11 -19.33 3.00
N PRO A 91 4.44 -20.45 2.69
CA PRO A 91 3.69 -21.25 3.67
C PRO A 91 4.55 -21.76 4.83
N GLY A 92 4.07 -21.60 6.06
CA GLY A 92 4.74 -22.11 7.27
C GLY A 92 5.97 -21.32 7.73
N SER A 93 6.32 -20.23 7.04
CA SER A 93 7.37 -19.30 7.47
C SER A 93 6.99 -18.55 8.76
N TYR A 94 7.96 -17.85 9.37
CA TYR A 94 7.68 -16.95 10.49
C TYR A 94 6.66 -15.88 10.06
N GLU A 95 6.86 -15.32 8.88
CA GLU A 95 6.06 -14.26 8.29
C GLU A 95 4.66 -14.75 7.94
N ASP A 96 4.49 -16.02 7.55
CA ASP A 96 3.18 -16.65 7.36
C ASP A 96 2.40 -16.77 8.68
N ASN A 97 3.06 -17.14 9.77
CA ASN A 97 2.39 -17.20 11.08
C ASN A 97 2.06 -15.80 11.61
N ALA A 98 2.97 -14.83 11.44
CA ALA A 98 2.72 -13.44 11.81
C ALA A 98 1.61 -12.82 10.95
N THR A 99 1.53 -13.15 9.66
CA THR A 99 0.46 -12.67 8.77
C THR A 99 -0.92 -13.15 9.22
N LYS A 100 -1.06 -14.40 9.66
CA LYS A 100 -2.33 -14.90 10.26
C LYS A 100 -2.77 -14.03 11.44
N LEU A 101 -1.85 -13.72 12.35
CA LEU A 101 -2.09 -12.82 13.48
C LEU A 101 -2.50 -11.42 13.00
N VAL A 102 -1.82 -10.87 11.99
CA VAL A 102 -2.18 -9.57 11.39
C VAL A 102 -3.61 -9.56 10.87
N PHE A 103 -4.05 -10.60 10.15
CA PHE A 103 -5.42 -10.67 9.63
C PHE A 103 -6.48 -10.82 10.74
N GLU A 104 -6.17 -11.46 11.85
CA GLU A 104 -7.05 -11.49 13.04
C GLU A 104 -7.19 -10.09 13.65
N VAL A 105 -6.07 -9.42 13.90
CA VAL A 105 -6.06 -8.09 14.56
C VAL A 105 -6.62 -7.02 13.62
N ALA A 106 -6.39 -7.12 12.31
CA ALA A 106 -6.93 -6.21 11.31
C ALA A 106 -8.47 -6.19 11.34
N ARG A 107 -9.10 -7.35 11.57
CA ARG A 107 -10.55 -7.46 11.79
C ARG A 107 -11.02 -6.72 13.02
N GLU A 108 -10.30 -6.84 14.13
CA GLU A 108 -10.63 -6.17 15.39
C GLU A 108 -10.44 -4.65 15.30
N VAL A 109 -9.42 -4.20 14.59
CA VAL A 109 -9.10 -2.77 14.40
C VAL A 109 -9.95 -2.12 13.31
N GLY A 110 -10.46 -2.89 12.34
CA GLY A 110 -11.21 -2.36 11.20
C GLY A 110 -10.30 -1.72 10.12
N ILE A 111 -9.12 -2.29 9.92
CA ILE A 111 -8.20 -1.96 8.82
C ILE A 111 -8.16 -3.12 7.82
N LYS A 112 -7.96 -2.84 6.52
CA LYS A 112 -7.89 -3.90 5.51
C LYS A 112 -6.45 -4.38 5.35
N ALA A 113 -6.29 -5.62 4.89
CA ALA A 113 -4.98 -6.21 4.62
C ALA A 113 -4.93 -6.89 3.25
N ALA A 114 -3.77 -6.86 2.62
CA ALA A 114 -3.44 -7.62 1.41
C ALA A 114 -2.06 -8.27 1.56
N ILE A 115 -1.77 -9.25 0.72
CA ILE A 115 -0.50 -9.97 0.73
C ILE A 115 0.40 -9.49 -0.40
N MET A 116 1.67 -9.29 -0.09
CA MET A 116 2.78 -9.19 -1.04
C MET A 116 3.67 -10.42 -0.92
N VAL A 117 3.65 -11.25 -1.95
CA VAL A 117 4.45 -12.48 -2.04
C VAL A 117 5.90 -12.12 -2.34
N GLU A 118 6.80 -12.51 -1.45
CA GLU A 118 8.24 -12.26 -1.58
C GLU A 118 8.96 -13.39 -2.33
N PRO A 119 10.12 -13.13 -2.96
CA PRO A 119 10.86 -14.13 -3.72
C PRO A 119 11.67 -15.10 -2.82
N TRP A 120 10.99 -15.91 -2.00
CA TRP A 120 11.65 -16.82 -1.05
C TRP A 120 12.43 -17.98 -1.68
N LEU A 121 12.28 -18.23 -2.99
CA LEU A 121 13.09 -19.20 -3.71
C LEU A 121 14.41 -18.60 -4.23
N GLY A 122 14.61 -17.29 -4.07
CA GLY A 122 15.77 -16.54 -4.54
C GLY A 122 15.51 -15.71 -5.79
N ASN A 123 16.58 -15.18 -6.37
CA ASN A 123 16.50 -14.15 -7.42
C ASN A 123 16.35 -14.70 -8.86
N ASP A 124 16.35 -16.02 -9.05
CA ASP A 124 16.14 -16.61 -10.37
C ASP A 124 14.65 -16.59 -10.73
N PRO A 125 14.22 -15.81 -11.73
CA PRO A 125 12.81 -15.70 -12.11
C PRO A 125 12.21 -17.02 -12.62
N SER A 126 13.03 -17.97 -13.07
CA SER A 126 12.56 -19.26 -13.59
C SER A 126 11.97 -20.18 -12.51
N LEU A 127 12.31 -19.91 -11.23
CA LEU A 127 11.79 -20.65 -10.08
C LEU A 127 10.30 -20.38 -9.84
N TYR A 128 9.80 -19.23 -10.31
CA TYR A 128 8.41 -18.78 -10.13
C TYR A 128 7.54 -19.15 -11.34
N ASN A 129 7.51 -20.45 -11.66
CA ASN A 129 6.76 -20.99 -12.80
C ASN A 129 5.26 -21.18 -12.49
N GLU A 130 4.50 -21.66 -13.48
CA GLU A 130 3.06 -21.90 -13.40
C GLU A 130 2.65 -22.78 -12.22
N THR A 131 3.36 -23.89 -11.98
CA THR A 131 3.08 -24.81 -10.87
C THR A 131 3.24 -24.13 -9.52
N TRP A 132 4.33 -23.37 -9.34
CA TRP A 132 4.57 -22.60 -8.12
C TRP A 132 3.48 -21.57 -7.90
N TRP A 133 3.13 -20.80 -8.94
CA TRP A 133 2.06 -19.80 -8.85
C TRP A 133 0.73 -20.42 -8.46
N LYS A 134 0.34 -21.53 -9.09
CA LYS A 134 -0.89 -22.23 -8.74
C LYS A 134 -0.91 -22.63 -7.26
N GLN A 135 0.19 -23.18 -6.75
CA GLN A 135 0.30 -23.57 -5.34
C GLN A 135 0.18 -22.37 -4.39
N VAL A 136 0.85 -21.26 -4.71
CA VAL A 136 0.82 -20.03 -3.90
C VAL A 136 -0.57 -19.40 -3.92
N LEU A 137 -1.20 -19.29 -5.09
CA LEU A 137 -2.55 -18.76 -5.23
C LEU A 137 -3.57 -19.61 -4.48
N ASP A 138 -3.48 -20.95 -4.60
CA ASP A 138 -4.35 -21.87 -3.87
C ASP A 138 -4.15 -21.77 -2.36
N TYR A 139 -2.90 -21.63 -1.89
CA TYR A 139 -2.62 -21.44 -0.47
C TYR A 139 -3.20 -20.12 0.06
N ILE A 140 -2.94 -19.01 -0.64
CA ILE A 140 -3.38 -17.68 -0.22
C ILE A 140 -4.91 -17.58 -0.26
N TRP A 141 -5.54 -18.18 -1.26
CA TRP A 141 -6.99 -18.23 -1.37
C TRP A 141 -7.63 -18.91 -0.16
N ASN A 142 -7.15 -20.11 0.18
CA ASN A 142 -7.73 -20.93 1.24
C ASN A 142 -7.35 -20.47 2.65
N THR A 143 -6.20 -19.81 2.82
CA THR A 143 -5.69 -19.39 4.13
C THR A 143 -6.10 -17.97 4.48
N TYR A 144 -6.13 -17.07 3.49
CA TYR A 144 -6.31 -15.64 3.71
C TYR A 144 -7.54 -15.07 3.01
N ALA A 145 -7.61 -15.17 1.69
CA ALA A 145 -8.62 -14.44 0.92
C ALA A 145 -10.06 -14.86 1.26
N VAL A 146 -10.32 -16.17 1.39
CA VAL A 146 -11.65 -16.69 1.76
C VAL A 146 -11.94 -16.54 3.26
N PRO A 147 -11.08 -17.01 4.20
CA PRO A 147 -11.41 -16.96 5.63
C PRO A 147 -11.44 -15.53 6.19
N HIS A 148 -10.80 -14.58 5.50
CA HIS A 148 -10.74 -13.18 5.89
C HIS A 148 -11.36 -12.25 4.84
N ALA A 149 -12.33 -12.72 4.04
CA ALA A 149 -12.97 -11.92 3.00
C ALA A 149 -13.57 -10.59 3.51
N ASP A 150 -13.91 -10.53 4.80
CA ASP A 150 -14.41 -9.34 5.48
C ASP A 150 -13.35 -8.25 5.65
N VAL A 151 -12.06 -8.59 5.70
CA VAL A 151 -10.93 -7.65 5.90
C VAL A 151 -9.84 -7.73 4.82
N TYR A 152 -9.88 -8.73 3.94
CA TYR A 152 -8.97 -8.83 2.81
C TYR A 152 -9.31 -7.73 1.79
N PHE A 153 -8.32 -6.91 1.45
CA PHE A 153 -8.51 -5.77 0.58
C PHE A 153 -8.80 -6.19 -0.86
N SER A 154 -9.84 -5.61 -1.45
CA SER A 154 -10.22 -5.85 -2.85
C SER A 154 -9.78 -4.69 -3.75
N TRP A 155 -9.07 -5.01 -4.83
CA TRP A 155 -8.66 -4.08 -5.86
C TRP A 155 -9.36 -4.42 -7.19
N TYR A 156 -10.20 -3.52 -7.70
CA TYR A 156 -11.10 -3.78 -8.83
C TYR A 156 -12.03 -5.00 -8.60
N GLY A 157 -12.61 -5.08 -7.41
CA GLY A 157 -13.62 -6.10 -7.06
C GLY A 157 -13.06 -7.50 -6.77
N LYS A 158 -11.74 -7.68 -6.78
CA LYS A 158 -11.09 -8.97 -6.45
C LYS A 158 -10.01 -8.77 -5.38
N PRO A 159 -9.77 -9.76 -4.50
CA PRO A 159 -8.63 -9.77 -3.58
C PRO A 159 -7.33 -9.30 -4.24
N LEU A 160 -6.69 -8.29 -3.66
CA LEU A 160 -5.38 -7.81 -4.12
C LEU A 160 -4.30 -8.84 -3.74
N LEU A 161 -3.52 -9.26 -4.72
CA LEU A 161 -2.30 -10.03 -4.48
C LEU A 161 -1.13 -9.30 -5.13
N ALA A 162 -0.25 -8.74 -4.32
CA ALA A 162 1.02 -8.22 -4.80
C ALA A 162 2.06 -9.35 -4.83
N ALA A 163 3.06 -9.22 -5.70
CA ALA A 163 4.26 -10.04 -5.68
C ALA A 163 5.48 -9.16 -5.96
N PHE A 164 6.52 -9.29 -5.15
CA PHE A 164 7.74 -8.49 -5.31
C PHE A 164 8.63 -9.10 -6.39
N ASN A 165 9.24 -8.27 -7.23
CA ASN A 165 10.14 -8.72 -8.29
C ASN A 165 11.33 -9.51 -7.69
N PRO A 166 11.84 -10.56 -8.35
CA PRO A 166 11.68 -10.93 -9.75
C PRO A 166 10.46 -11.80 -10.07
N ILE A 167 9.57 -12.05 -9.10
CA ILE A 167 8.33 -12.79 -9.35
C ILE A 167 7.54 -12.10 -10.48
N GLY A 168 6.94 -12.90 -11.36
CA GLY A 168 6.19 -12.37 -12.50
C GLY A 168 7.04 -11.94 -13.69
N TYR A 169 8.36 -12.15 -13.69
CA TYR A 169 9.17 -11.87 -14.89
C TYR A 169 8.99 -12.97 -15.94
N GLN A 170 9.25 -14.22 -15.55
CA GLN A 170 9.15 -15.37 -16.47
C GLN A 170 7.70 -15.79 -16.73
N TYR A 171 6.85 -15.73 -15.70
CA TYR A 171 5.47 -16.15 -15.77
C TYR A 171 4.60 -15.28 -14.86
N ARG A 172 3.52 -14.71 -15.41
CA ARG A 172 2.49 -13.97 -14.67
C ARG A 172 1.16 -14.71 -14.81
N PRO A 173 0.56 -15.22 -13.72
CA PRO A 173 -0.70 -15.92 -13.80
C PRO A 173 -1.83 -14.93 -14.15
N VAL A 174 -2.77 -15.41 -14.97
CA VAL A 174 -4.12 -14.84 -15.04
C VAL A 174 -5.01 -15.74 -14.18
N ASP A 175 -5.34 -15.28 -12.98
CA ASP A 175 -6.20 -16.01 -12.05
C ASP A 175 -7.48 -15.19 -11.81
N GLU A 176 -8.65 -15.79 -12.05
CA GLU A 176 -9.92 -15.09 -11.93
C GLU A 176 -10.26 -14.69 -10.49
N ARG A 177 -9.62 -15.31 -9.49
CA ARG A 177 -9.84 -15.04 -8.07
C ARG A 177 -9.16 -13.76 -7.60
N PHE A 178 -8.06 -13.36 -8.22
CA PHE A 178 -7.19 -12.29 -7.70
C PHE A 178 -7.04 -11.11 -8.67
N SER A 179 -6.73 -9.95 -8.08
CA SER A 179 -6.19 -8.79 -8.78
C SER A 179 -4.68 -8.78 -8.60
N THR A 180 -3.96 -9.60 -9.37
CA THR A 180 -2.51 -9.78 -9.20
C THR A 180 -1.72 -8.57 -9.69
N ARG A 181 -0.76 -8.08 -8.90
CA ARG A 181 0.13 -6.97 -9.25
C ARG A 181 1.58 -7.35 -8.94
N ILE A 182 2.50 -6.94 -9.82
CA ILE A 182 3.93 -7.07 -9.54
C ILE A 182 4.42 -5.72 -9.03
N VAL A 183 5.15 -5.75 -7.92
CA VAL A 183 5.75 -4.60 -7.23
C VAL A 183 7.28 -4.71 -7.31
N GLY A 184 8.00 -3.59 -7.35
CA GLY A 184 9.47 -3.62 -7.43
C GLY A 184 10.11 -2.47 -8.19
N HIS A 185 11.34 -2.70 -8.68
CA HIS A 185 12.10 -1.70 -9.45
C HIS A 185 12.57 -2.19 -10.83
N MET A 186 12.29 -3.44 -11.19
CA MET A 186 12.66 -3.96 -12.51
C MET A 186 11.77 -3.38 -13.62
N SER A 187 12.28 -3.29 -14.84
CA SER A 187 11.65 -2.59 -15.97
C SER A 187 10.26 -3.11 -16.39
N TYR A 188 9.93 -4.36 -16.05
CA TYR A 188 8.66 -5.00 -16.37
C TYR A 188 7.56 -4.70 -15.32
N VAL A 189 7.94 -4.08 -14.20
CA VAL A 189 7.05 -3.74 -13.08
C VAL A 189 6.31 -2.45 -13.36
N ASP A 190 5.01 -2.41 -13.03
CA ASP A 190 4.21 -1.18 -13.11
C ASP A 190 4.04 -0.50 -11.74
N TRP A 191 3.88 -1.28 -10.67
CA TRP A 191 3.81 -0.75 -9.30
C TRP A 191 5.23 -0.62 -8.75
N LEU A 192 5.79 0.58 -8.82
CA LEU A 192 7.12 0.81 -8.29
C LEU A 192 7.11 0.71 -6.76
N TYR A 193 8.08 0.01 -6.17
CA TYR A 193 8.20 -0.06 -4.71
C TYR A 193 8.49 1.32 -4.12
N TRP A 194 9.39 2.08 -4.75
CA TRP A 194 9.50 3.53 -4.63
C TRP A 194 10.11 4.12 -5.92
N SER A 195 10.08 5.44 -6.07
CA SER A 195 10.72 6.12 -7.21
C SER A 195 11.04 7.57 -6.90
N VAL A 196 12.21 8.04 -7.31
CA VAL A 196 12.62 9.45 -7.22
C VAL A 196 13.04 9.91 -8.63
N PRO A 197 12.28 10.79 -9.31
CA PRO A 197 11.01 11.39 -8.88
C PRO A 197 9.84 10.38 -8.83
N PRO A 198 8.73 10.70 -8.14
CA PRO A 198 7.53 9.87 -8.12
C PRO A 198 6.95 9.60 -9.51
N ARG A 199 6.36 8.41 -9.67
CA ARG A 199 5.66 8.02 -10.89
C ARG A 199 4.31 7.40 -10.54
N THR A 200 3.28 7.79 -11.29
CA THR A 200 1.97 7.14 -11.28
C THR A 200 1.96 5.91 -12.18
N SER A 201 1.53 4.77 -11.66
CA SER A 201 1.35 3.53 -12.40
C SER A 201 0.20 3.62 -13.41
N SER A 202 0.09 2.66 -14.32
CA SER A 202 -0.99 2.61 -15.32
C SER A 202 -2.41 2.58 -14.74
N ASN A 203 -2.55 2.18 -13.48
CA ASN A 203 -3.83 2.10 -12.76
C ASN A 203 -3.90 3.03 -11.54
N GLY A 204 -3.10 4.10 -11.54
CA GLY A 204 -3.24 5.19 -10.57
C GLY A 204 -2.59 4.92 -9.21
N VAL A 205 -1.59 4.06 -9.13
CA VAL A 205 -0.84 3.82 -7.89
C VAL A 205 0.42 4.66 -7.89
N VAL A 206 0.66 5.37 -6.79
CA VAL A 206 1.90 6.12 -6.53
C VAL A 206 2.49 5.65 -5.23
N SER A 207 3.77 5.28 -5.21
CA SER A 207 4.49 4.98 -3.98
C SER A 207 5.25 6.22 -3.51
N VAL A 208 5.21 6.47 -2.19
CA VAL A 208 5.89 7.59 -1.55
C VAL A 208 6.75 7.10 -0.38
N MET A 209 7.94 7.69 -0.20
CA MET A 209 8.82 7.34 0.92
C MET A 209 9.39 8.58 1.60
N PRO A 210 9.57 8.56 2.94
CA PRO A 210 10.13 9.69 3.66
C PRO A 210 11.61 9.91 3.35
N ARG A 211 12.34 8.81 3.19
CA ARG A 211 13.75 8.71 2.85
C ARG A 211 14.06 7.30 2.35
N TYR A 212 15.28 7.08 1.88
CA TYR A 212 15.87 5.76 1.70
C TYR A 212 17.34 5.82 2.11
N ASP A 213 17.79 4.88 2.93
CA ASP A 213 19.18 4.85 3.39
C ASP A 213 19.61 3.43 3.79
N ASP A 214 20.18 2.70 2.83
CA ASP A 214 20.75 1.36 3.04
C ASP A 214 22.25 1.39 3.38
N TYR A 215 22.80 2.57 3.69
CA TYR A 215 24.22 2.78 3.96
C TYR A 215 24.76 1.87 5.07
N TYR A 216 23.95 1.58 6.09
CA TYR A 216 24.35 0.73 7.20
C TYR A 216 24.44 -0.75 6.82
N LEU A 217 23.67 -1.21 5.83
CA LEU A 217 23.83 -2.54 5.23
C LEU A 217 25.11 -2.64 4.40
N TYR A 218 25.52 -1.54 3.76
CA TYR A 218 26.83 -1.47 3.11
C TYR A 218 27.97 -1.51 4.15
N LEU A 219 27.87 -0.73 5.23
CA LEU A 219 28.88 -0.72 6.29
C LEU A 219 29.02 -2.08 7.01
N SER A 220 27.94 -2.84 7.13
CA SER A 220 27.99 -4.19 7.71
C SER A 220 28.57 -5.25 6.75
N GLY A 221 28.79 -4.90 5.48
CA GLY A 221 29.25 -5.81 4.43
C GLY A 221 28.13 -6.64 3.80
N ALA A 222 26.86 -6.34 4.07
CA ALA A 222 25.71 -7.02 3.46
C ALA A 222 25.41 -6.55 2.03
N ARG A 223 25.85 -5.34 1.65
CA ARG A 223 25.72 -4.81 0.29
C ARG A 223 27.07 -4.31 -0.22
N ASP A 224 27.32 -4.51 -1.52
CA ASP A 224 28.52 -3.99 -2.19
C ASP A 224 28.41 -2.48 -2.50
N LYS A 225 27.19 -1.94 -2.51
CA LYS A 225 26.86 -0.55 -2.83
C LYS A 225 25.74 -0.06 -1.92
N TYR A 226 25.58 1.25 -1.87
CA TYR A 226 24.51 1.90 -1.12
C TYR A 226 23.90 3.06 -1.92
N TYR A 227 22.69 3.45 -1.53
CA TYR A 227 21.93 4.59 -2.01
C TYR A 227 21.36 5.35 -0.81
N ARG A 228 21.41 6.68 -0.87
CA ARG A 228 20.84 7.55 0.16
C ARG A 228 20.01 8.63 -0.49
N TYR A 229 18.80 8.81 0.00
CA TYR A 229 17.87 9.87 -0.38
C TYR A 229 17.30 10.46 0.90
N ASP A 230 17.54 11.74 1.16
CA ASP A 230 17.15 12.45 2.38
C ASP A 230 17.49 11.72 3.71
N PRO A 231 18.74 11.26 3.91
CA PRO A 231 19.13 10.49 5.09
C PRO A 231 18.99 11.26 6.42
N HIS A 232 18.83 12.58 6.37
CA HIS A 232 18.72 13.46 7.53
C HIS A 232 17.33 14.10 7.68
N LEU A 233 16.38 13.80 6.78
CA LEU A 233 15.03 14.40 6.76
C LEU A 233 15.05 15.93 6.65
N THR A 234 16.04 16.48 5.95
CA THR A 234 16.24 17.93 5.75
C THR A 234 16.04 18.38 4.31
N GLU A 235 16.02 17.44 3.36
CA GLU A 235 15.95 17.76 1.92
C GLU A 235 14.50 17.97 1.46
N GLY A 236 13.52 17.52 2.25
CA GLY A 236 12.09 17.71 1.94
C GLY A 236 11.54 16.68 0.96
N LEU A 237 12.25 15.56 0.77
CA LEU A 237 11.89 14.53 -0.19
C LEU A 237 10.44 14.07 -0.01
N TYR A 238 10.04 13.75 1.22
CA TYR A 238 8.70 13.23 1.46
C TYR A 238 7.61 14.23 1.05
N LYS A 239 7.85 15.50 1.36
CA LYS A 239 6.95 16.61 1.02
C LYS A 239 6.83 16.78 -0.49
N ASP A 240 7.94 16.67 -1.22
CA ASP A 240 7.92 16.76 -2.67
C ASP A 240 7.14 15.59 -3.30
N GLN A 241 7.29 14.38 -2.74
CA GLN A 241 6.54 13.21 -3.22
C GLN A 241 5.03 13.34 -2.96
N TRP A 242 4.64 13.79 -1.77
CA TRP A 242 3.24 14.07 -1.48
C TRP A 242 2.69 15.26 -2.28
N SER A 243 3.52 16.26 -2.58
CA SER A 243 3.13 17.37 -3.46
C SER A 243 2.81 16.88 -4.87
N TYR A 244 3.60 15.93 -5.41
CA TYR A 244 3.27 15.26 -6.66
C TYR A 244 1.91 14.53 -6.58
N VAL A 245 1.67 13.76 -5.52
CA VAL A 245 0.38 13.07 -5.30
C VAL A 245 -0.79 14.06 -5.32
N LEU A 246 -0.69 15.16 -4.57
CA LEU A 246 -1.74 16.16 -4.46
C LEU A 246 -1.99 16.91 -5.78
N GLN A 247 -0.94 17.18 -6.56
CA GLN A 247 -1.05 17.82 -7.87
C GLN A 247 -1.64 16.90 -8.95
N ASN A 248 -1.51 15.58 -8.79
CA ASN A 248 -1.97 14.58 -9.76
C ASN A 248 -3.18 13.78 -9.26
N LYS A 249 -3.91 14.32 -8.28
CA LYS A 249 -4.93 13.60 -7.51
C LYS A 249 -6.02 12.93 -8.36
N ASP A 250 -6.41 13.54 -9.48
CA ASP A 250 -7.42 12.98 -10.39
C ASP A 250 -6.99 11.67 -11.04
N MET A 251 -5.68 11.39 -11.10
CA MET A 251 -5.11 10.16 -11.62
C MET A 251 -4.73 9.16 -10.52
N VAL A 252 -4.65 9.61 -9.25
CA VAL A 252 -4.23 8.78 -8.12
C VAL A 252 -5.43 8.06 -7.52
N ARG A 253 -5.39 6.73 -7.58
CA ARG A 253 -6.37 5.80 -7.00
C ARG A 253 -5.86 5.14 -5.74
N MET A 254 -4.55 5.02 -5.56
CA MET A 254 -3.93 4.55 -4.34
C MET A 254 -2.57 5.22 -4.14
N VAL A 255 -2.31 5.70 -2.92
CA VAL A 255 -0.96 6.04 -2.46
C VAL A 255 -0.45 4.87 -1.63
N ILE A 256 0.74 4.37 -1.91
CA ILE A 256 1.40 3.37 -1.07
C ILE A 256 2.56 4.03 -0.34
N ILE A 257 2.55 3.99 0.98
CA ILE A 257 3.67 4.45 1.80
C ILE A 257 4.70 3.33 1.86
N THR A 258 5.89 3.64 1.41
CA THR A 258 7.08 2.80 1.48
C THR A 258 7.96 3.39 2.57
N THR A 259 7.84 2.95 3.82
CA THR A 259 7.07 1.80 4.35
C THR A 259 6.52 2.11 5.74
N TRP A 260 5.72 1.21 6.34
CA TRP A 260 5.45 1.32 7.77
C TRP A 260 6.73 1.11 8.59
N ASN A 261 7.44 -0.01 8.40
CA ASN A 261 8.49 -0.47 9.32
C ASN A 261 9.64 -1.23 8.64
N GLU A 262 10.09 -0.81 7.46
CA GLU A 262 11.31 -1.36 6.86
C GLU A 262 12.54 -0.64 7.42
N TYR A 263 13.06 -1.13 8.56
CA TYR A 263 14.15 -0.50 9.30
C TYR A 263 15.50 -0.64 8.61
N HIS A 264 15.73 -1.73 7.88
CA HIS A 264 17.03 -2.00 7.24
C HIS A 264 17.35 -0.98 6.13
N GLU A 265 16.32 -0.53 5.42
CA GLU A 265 16.42 0.50 4.37
C GLU A 265 16.03 1.90 4.86
N ARG A 266 15.69 2.01 6.14
CA ARG A 266 15.29 3.24 6.84
C ARG A 266 14.13 3.99 6.18
N THR A 267 13.19 3.29 5.55
CA THR A 267 12.03 3.91 4.87
C THR A 267 10.80 4.02 5.77
N MET A 268 10.88 3.54 7.01
CA MET A 268 9.79 3.47 7.98
C MET A 268 9.15 4.82 8.32
N ILE A 269 7.83 4.81 8.53
CA ILE A 269 7.07 5.90 9.16
C ILE A 269 6.54 5.54 10.56
N GLU A 270 6.73 4.29 10.99
CA GLU A 270 6.45 3.85 12.35
C GLU A 270 7.20 4.74 13.35
N PRO A 271 6.60 5.15 14.48
CA PRO A 271 7.28 5.98 15.45
C PRO A 271 8.58 5.34 15.97
N HIS A 272 9.69 6.08 15.86
CA HIS A 272 11.03 5.60 16.22
C HIS A 272 11.96 6.71 16.65
N TRP A 273 12.94 6.37 17.48
CA TRP A 273 14.11 7.21 17.74
C TRP A 273 15.06 7.13 16.54
N ASP A 274 15.17 8.25 15.84
CA ASP A 274 15.99 8.36 14.64
C ASP A 274 17.47 8.53 14.99
N ALA A 275 18.34 7.76 14.34
CA ALA A 275 19.78 7.78 14.60
C ALA A 275 20.52 8.96 13.96
N THR A 276 19.92 9.63 12.96
CA THR A 276 20.58 10.63 12.12
C THR A 276 19.83 11.96 12.01
N ALA A 277 18.57 12.00 12.42
CA ALA A 277 17.73 13.19 12.46
C ALA A 277 17.37 13.52 13.92
N GLY A 278 17.63 14.76 14.35
CA GLY A 278 17.28 15.25 15.69
C GLY A 278 15.79 15.61 15.83
N VAL A 279 14.90 14.74 15.38
CA VAL A 279 13.46 14.96 15.29
C VAL A 279 12.70 14.22 16.39
N ASP A 280 11.46 14.65 16.65
CA ASP A 280 10.54 13.94 17.54
C ASP A 280 10.27 12.50 17.02
N PRO A 281 10.15 11.47 17.88
CA PRO A 281 9.95 10.09 17.43
C PRO A 281 8.67 9.85 16.62
N TYR A 282 7.68 10.73 16.74
CA TYR A 282 6.45 10.69 15.97
C TYR A 282 6.47 11.65 14.78
N HIS A 283 7.61 12.25 14.43
CA HIS A 283 7.72 13.23 13.35
C HIS A 283 7.16 12.73 12.02
N LEU A 284 7.63 11.56 11.53
CA LEU A 284 7.14 11.00 10.27
C LEU A 284 5.69 10.52 10.35
N TYR A 285 5.27 10.03 11.52
CA TYR A 285 3.88 9.64 11.78
C TYR A 285 2.92 10.84 11.66
N HIS A 286 3.24 11.96 12.33
CA HIS A 286 2.46 13.19 12.25
C HIS A 286 2.50 13.81 10.86
N LEU A 287 3.67 13.86 10.23
CA LEU A 287 3.81 14.37 8.88
C LEU A 287 2.98 13.56 7.86
N THR A 288 2.96 12.24 8.01
CA THR A 288 2.11 11.36 7.20
C THR A 288 0.64 11.67 7.42
N LYS A 289 0.21 11.84 8.68
CA LYS A 289 -1.16 12.21 9.02
C LYS A 289 -1.60 13.50 8.31
N GLU A 290 -0.78 14.54 8.37
CA GLU A 290 -1.05 15.83 7.71
C GLU A 290 -1.20 15.69 6.19
N PHE A 291 -0.34 14.90 5.55
CA PHE A 291 -0.42 14.65 4.11
C PHE A 291 -1.64 13.81 3.72
N VAL A 292 -1.97 12.79 4.51
CA VAL A 292 -3.17 11.98 4.29
C VAL A 292 -4.42 12.84 4.46
N GLU A 293 -4.51 13.65 5.51
CA GLU A 293 -5.60 14.59 5.73
C GLU A 293 -5.76 15.56 4.55
N SER A 294 -4.64 16.11 4.04
CA SER A 294 -4.63 16.95 2.85
C SER A 294 -5.13 16.19 1.61
N TYR A 295 -4.68 14.94 1.43
CA TYR A 295 -5.12 14.06 0.36
C TYR A 295 -6.59 13.67 0.49
N ARG A 296 -7.21 13.69 1.67
CA ARG A 296 -8.67 13.53 1.80
C ARG A 296 -9.41 14.84 1.57
N ALA A 297 -8.91 15.96 2.11
CA ALA A 297 -9.60 17.26 2.09
C ALA A 297 -9.88 17.80 0.68
N SER A 298 -8.94 17.67 -0.27
CA SER A 298 -9.19 18.14 -1.65
C SER A 298 -10.27 17.34 -2.38
N THR A 299 -10.74 16.21 -1.84
CA THR A 299 -11.85 15.44 -2.44
C THR A 299 -13.19 16.06 -2.03
N ILE A 300 -13.30 16.57 -0.81
CA ILE A 300 -14.54 17.14 -0.25
C ILE A 300 -14.92 18.43 -0.97
N ILE A 301 -13.97 19.32 -1.26
CA ILE A 301 -14.23 20.60 -1.95
C ILE A 301 -14.75 20.33 -3.39
N ALA A 302 -14.16 19.39 -4.12
CA ALA A 302 -14.61 19.02 -5.46
C ALA A 302 -16.04 18.44 -5.45
N SER A 303 -16.37 17.60 -4.46
CA SER A 303 -17.72 17.03 -4.30
C SER A 303 -18.77 18.09 -4.00
N ILE A 304 -18.48 19.06 -3.11
CA ILE A 304 -19.42 20.15 -2.76
C ILE A 304 -19.71 21.06 -3.96
N ILE A 305 -18.69 21.43 -4.74
CA ILE A 305 -18.85 22.25 -5.95
C ILE A 305 -19.71 21.52 -6.98
N THR A 306 -19.49 20.21 -7.18
CA THR A 306 -20.25 19.38 -8.13
C THR A 306 -21.74 19.26 -7.75
N VAL A 307 -22.04 19.06 -6.46
CA VAL A 307 -23.44 19.02 -5.98
C VAL A 307 -24.13 20.37 -6.19
N THR A 308 -23.43 21.46 -5.88
CA THR A 308 -23.99 22.82 -6.03
C THR A 308 -24.29 23.15 -7.49
N THR A 309 -23.38 22.86 -8.42
CA THR A 309 -23.62 23.08 -9.86
C THR A 309 -24.74 22.22 -10.41
N ARG A 310 -24.86 20.95 -10.00
CA ARG A 310 -26.00 20.10 -10.39
C ARG A 310 -27.34 20.63 -9.88
N SER A 311 -27.39 21.14 -8.65
CA SER A 311 -28.61 21.71 -8.07
C SER A 311 -29.08 22.97 -8.82
N ILE A 312 -28.15 23.82 -9.25
CA ILE A 312 -28.44 25.03 -10.04
C ILE A 312 -28.97 24.66 -11.44
N LEU A 313 -28.35 23.67 -12.08
CA LEU A 313 -28.78 23.22 -13.42
C LEU A 313 -30.13 22.48 -13.39
N ALA A 314 -30.42 21.71 -12.34
CA ALA A 314 -31.72 21.06 -12.16
C ALA A 314 -32.84 22.09 -11.91
N GLY A 315 -32.59 23.10 -11.08
CA GLY A 315 -33.55 24.18 -10.84
C GLY A 315 -33.85 25.03 -12.08
N ALA A 316 -32.88 25.18 -12.99
CA ALA A 316 -33.08 25.89 -14.26
C ALA A 316 -33.90 25.05 -15.28
N ALA A 317 -33.82 23.73 -15.23
CA ALA A 317 -34.55 22.83 -16.14
C ALA A 317 -36.04 22.67 -15.77
N GLU A 318 -36.42 22.88 -14.50
CA GLU A 318 -37.83 22.89 -14.06
C GLU A 318 -38.53 24.23 -14.33
N SER A 319 -37.80 25.25 -14.79
CA SER A 319 -38.32 26.60 -15.07
C SER A 319 -38.65 26.90 -16.54
N PHE A 320 -38.75 25.87 -17.40
CA PHE A 320 -39.11 26.01 -18.82
C PHE A 320 -40.34 25.19 -19.22
#